data_AF-A0A8S3B9B8-F1
#
_entry.id   AF-A0A8S3B9B8-F1
#
_cell.length_a   1.000
_cell.length_b   1.000
_cell.length_c   1.000
_cell.angle_alpha   90.00
_cell.angle_beta   90.00
_cell.angle_gamma   90.00
#
_symmetry.space_group_name_H-M   'P 1'
#
loop_
_entity.id
_entity.type
_entity.pdbx_description
1 polymer ?
#
loop_
_entity_poly.entity_id
_entity_poly.type
_entity_poly.pdbx_seq_one_letter_code
_entity_poly.pdbx_strand_id
1 'polypeptide(L)'
;MDKDRVTLPVHLAVSARDEPDPVLNAKSREMDGTVTVNNLTIGSTYVLLRYASYKFTPIEGDANGFINSCFDVKHEFITDNSTYVYEDPKKIPSKGSVYYRCVLKPDIV
;
A
#
# COMPACT_ATOMS: atom_id res chain seq x y z
N MET A 1 -0.85 7.52 -11.27
CA MET A 1 -0.28 8.64 -10.48
C MET A 1 -1.45 9.33 -9.80
N ASP A 2 -1.36 9.63 -8.51
CA ASP A 2 -2.38 10.43 -7.81
C ASP A 2 -2.34 11.87 -8.34
N LYS A 3 -3.46 12.38 -8.83
CA LYS A 3 -3.52 13.69 -9.51
C LYS A 3 -3.43 14.85 -8.52
N ASP A 4 -4.05 14.68 -7.36
CA ASP A 4 -4.20 15.75 -6.36
C ASP A 4 -2.99 15.83 -5.41
N ARG A 5 -2.04 14.90 -5.55
CA ARG A 5 -0.81 14.80 -4.72
C ARG A 5 -1.10 14.73 -3.22
N VAL A 6 -2.24 14.17 -2.87
CA VAL A 6 -2.69 13.93 -1.50
C VAL A 6 -2.03 12.67 -0.94
N THR A 7 -1.67 11.72 -1.82
CA THR A 7 -1.03 10.48 -1.40
C THR A 7 0.49 10.62 -1.25
N LEU A 8 1.02 9.98 -0.22
CA LEU A 8 2.46 9.96 0.06
C LEU A 8 3.20 8.94 -0.83
N PRO A 9 4.52 9.15 -1.05
CA PRO A 9 5.35 8.16 -1.72
C PRO A 9 5.40 6.84 -0.94
N VAL A 10 5.05 5.75 -1.63
CA VAL A 10 5.08 4.39 -1.08
C VAL A 10 5.95 3.51 -1.98
N HIS A 11 6.80 2.70 -1.37
CA HIS A 11 7.61 1.69 -2.04
C HIS A 11 7.25 0.29 -1.53
N LEU A 12 7.02 -0.65 -2.44
CA LEU A 12 6.78 -2.05 -2.11
C LEU A 12 8.02 -2.87 -2.48
N ALA A 13 8.60 -3.56 -1.51
CA ALA A 13 9.54 -4.65 -1.72
C ALA A 13 8.80 -5.98 -1.53
N VAL A 14 9.11 -6.99 -2.36
CA VAL A 14 8.54 -8.34 -2.21
C VAL A 14 9.64 -9.36 -1.96
N SER A 15 9.38 -10.32 -1.07
CA SER A 15 10.34 -11.34 -0.66
C SER A 15 10.31 -12.56 -1.57
N ALA A 16 10.66 -12.43 -2.85
CA ALA A 16 11.15 -13.55 -3.65
C ALA A 16 11.77 -13.05 -4.95
N ARG A 17 13.04 -13.44 -5.17
CA ARG A 17 13.86 -13.17 -6.36
C ARG A 17 13.74 -14.23 -7.46
N ASP A 18 12.96 -15.29 -7.22
CA ASP A 18 12.82 -16.41 -8.15
C ASP A 18 11.44 -16.36 -8.79
N GLU A 19 11.37 -15.87 -10.03
CA GLU A 19 10.22 -16.10 -10.88
C GLU A 19 10.01 -17.62 -11.04
N PRO A 20 8.77 -18.13 -10.93
CA PRO A 20 8.50 -19.53 -11.20
C PRO A 20 8.91 -19.87 -12.65
N ASP A 21 9.82 -20.83 -12.81
CA ASP A 21 10.25 -21.32 -14.13
C ASP A 21 9.01 -21.76 -14.95
N PRO A 22 8.69 -21.07 -16.07
CA PRO A 22 7.53 -21.40 -16.89
C PRO A 22 7.63 -22.80 -17.52
N VAL A 23 8.82 -23.41 -17.57
CA VAL A 23 9.04 -24.77 -18.09
C VAL A 23 8.46 -25.84 -17.14
N LEU A 24 8.33 -25.55 -15.84
CA LEU A 24 7.95 -26.54 -14.82
C LEU A 24 6.47 -26.53 -14.39
N ASN A 25 5.60 -25.78 -15.06
CA ASN A 25 4.18 -25.67 -14.68
C ASN A 25 4.00 -25.23 -13.21
N ALA A 26 4.94 -24.44 -12.69
CA ALA A 26 5.00 -24.06 -11.29
C ALA A 26 3.77 -23.24 -10.86
N LYS A 27 3.15 -23.65 -9.75
CA LYS A 27 1.97 -23.01 -9.16
C LYS A 27 2.31 -21.58 -8.70
N SER A 28 1.29 -20.71 -8.66
CA SER A 28 1.42 -19.34 -8.13
C SER A 28 2.08 -19.40 -6.74
N ARG A 29 3.13 -18.59 -6.53
CA ARG A 29 3.83 -18.52 -5.24
C ARG A 29 3.28 -17.34 -4.45
N GLU A 30 3.27 -17.49 -3.14
CA GLU A 30 2.96 -16.43 -2.20
C GLU A 30 4.25 -15.71 -1.80
N MET A 31 4.25 -14.39 -1.88
CA MET A 31 5.38 -13.53 -1.53
C MET A 31 5.00 -12.66 -0.33
N ASP A 32 5.95 -12.38 0.57
CA ASP A 32 5.77 -11.34 1.58
C ASP A 32 5.98 -9.96 0.95
N GLY A 33 5.21 -8.99 1.40
CA GLY A 33 5.34 -7.60 1.00
C GLY A 33 5.84 -6.75 2.15
N THR A 34 6.87 -5.95 1.92
CA THR A 34 7.32 -4.89 2.82
C THR A 34 7.05 -3.55 2.16
N VAL A 35 6.23 -2.73 2.80
CA VAL A 35 5.82 -1.42 2.33
C VAL A 35 6.56 -0.35 3.13
N THR A 36 7.30 0.50 2.43
CA THR A 36 7.96 1.67 3.02
C THR A 36 7.24 2.93 2.60
N VAL A 37 6.78 3.72 3.56
CA VAL A 37 6.20 5.05 3.33
C VAL A 37 7.21 6.11 3.73
N ASN A 38 7.42 7.12 2.90
CA ASN A 38 8.37 8.20 3.13
C ASN A 38 7.68 9.57 3.22
N ASN A 39 8.44 10.59 3.63
CA ASN A 39 8.01 11.98 3.78
C ASN A 39 6.87 12.14 4.81
N LEU A 40 6.98 11.41 5.91
CA LEU A 40 6.04 11.48 7.01
C LEU A 40 6.38 12.61 7.97
N THR A 41 5.34 13.22 8.55
CA THR A 41 5.45 14.22 9.61
C THR A 41 5.29 13.53 10.96
N ILE A 42 6.29 13.69 11.82
CA ILE A 42 6.32 13.12 13.17
C ILE A 42 5.10 13.61 13.96
N GLY A 43 4.43 12.68 14.66
CA GLY A 43 3.25 12.94 15.47
C GLY A 43 1.93 12.99 14.70
N SER A 44 1.96 12.90 13.36
CA SER A 44 0.76 12.84 12.54
C SER A 44 0.23 11.40 12.41
N THR A 45 -1.08 11.27 12.27
CA THR A 45 -1.76 9.99 12.01
C THR A 45 -1.90 9.78 10.51
N TYR A 46 -1.55 8.59 10.03
CA TYR A 46 -1.63 8.21 8.63
C TYR A 46 -2.49 6.97 8.45
N VAL A 47 -3.01 6.82 7.23
CA VAL A 47 -3.78 5.65 6.81
C VAL A 47 -3.11 5.03 5.60
N LEU A 48 -2.62 3.80 5.74
CA LEU A 48 -2.16 2.96 4.64
C LEU A 48 -3.31 2.08 4.14
N LEU A 49 -3.57 2.14 2.84
CA LEU A 49 -4.65 1.46 2.15
C LEU A 49 -4.07 0.48 1.14
N ARG A 50 -4.56 -0.75 1.14
CA ARG A 50 -4.18 -1.80 0.19
C ARG A 50 -5.35 -2.13 -0.73
N TYR A 51 -5.08 -2.24 -2.02
CA TYR A 51 -6.05 -2.64 -3.05
C TYR A 51 -5.51 -3.84 -3.81
N ALA A 52 -6.36 -4.81 -4.10
CA ALA A 52 -6.04 -5.99 -4.91
C ALA A 52 -6.27 -5.76 -6.41
N SER A 53 -6.78 -4.58 -6.80
CA SER A 53 -7.08 -4.26 -8.19
C SER A 53 -6.96 -2.76 -8.47
N TYR A 54 -6.35 -2.42 -9.61
CA TYR A 54 -6.26 -1.04 -10.07
C TYR A 54 -7.63 -0.44 -10.36
N LYS A 55 -8.65 -1.26 -10.67
CA LYS A 55 -10.02 -0.79 -10.97
C LYS A 55 -10.68 -0.11 -9.77
N PHE A 56 -10.29 -0.50 -8.56
CA PHE A 56 -10.81 0.07 -7.31
C PHE A 56 -9.84 1.03 -6.65
N THR A 57 -8.62 1.18 -7.21
CA THR A 57 -7.62 2.11 -6.69
C THR A 57 -7.95 3.51 -7.21
N PRO A 58 -8.38 4.46 -6.35
CA PRO A 58 -8.64 5.82 -6.80
C PRO A 58 -7.35 6.50 -7.29
N ILE A 59 -7.49 7.39 -8.27
CA ILE A 59 -6.39 8.19 -8.83
C ILE A 59 -6.55 9.69 -8.57
N GLU A 60 -7.67 10.08 -7.97
CA GLU A 60 -8.07 11.44 -7.62
C GLU A 60 -8.96 11.37 -6.38
N GLY A 61 -9.05 12.47 -5.65
CA GLY A 61 -9.78 12.59 -4.40
C GLY A 61 -8.96 13.25 -3.28
N ASP A 62 -9.65 13.71 -2.25
CA ASP A 62 -9.02 14.15 -1.01
C ASP A 62 -8.74 12.96 -0.08
N ALA A 63 -8.10 13.23 1.06
CA ALA A 63 -7.73 12.18 2.02
C ALA A 63 -8.95 11.38 2.48
N ASN A 64 -10.11 12.03 2.66
CA ASN A 64 -11.35 11.37 3.01
C ASN A 64 -11.90 10.49 1.87
N GLY A 65 -11.77 10.92 0.62
CA GLY A 65 -12.14 10.15 -0.55
C GLY A 65 -11.34 8.84 -0.63
N PHE A 66 -10.03 8.89 -0.38
CA PHE A 66 -9.21 7.68 -0.27
C PHE A 66 -9.62 6.82 0.94
N ILE A 67 -9.79 7.40 2.12
CA ILE A 67 -10.15 6.69 3.36
C ILE A 67 -11.53 6.02 3.28
N ASN A 68 -12.44 6.53 2.45
CA ASN A 68 -13.78 5.96 2.25
C ASN A 68 -13.90 5.14 0.95
N SER A 69 -12.80 4.87 0.26
CA SER A 69 -12.79 4.10 -0.99
C SER A 69 -12.88 2.58 -0.75
N CYS A 70 -13.01 1.81 -1.84
CA CYS A 70 -13.11 0.35 -1.81
C CYS A 70 -11.74 -0.34 -1.65
N PHE A 71 -11.07 -0.15 -0.51
CA PHE A 71 -9.82 -0.86 -0.16
C PHE A 71 -10.08 -2.26 0.41
N ASP A 72 -9.08 -3.13 0.35
CA ASP A 72 -9.11 -4.49 0.92
C ASP A 72 -8.53 -4.56 2.34
N VAL A 73 -7.61 -3.66 2.66
CA VAL A 73 -6.99 -3.51 3.99
C VAL A 73 -6.78 -2.04 4.26
N LYS A 74 -7.10 -1.63 5.49
CA LYS A 74 -6.79 -0.31 6.05
C LYS A 74 -5.95 -0.50 7.30
N HIS A 75 -4.84 0.21 7.35
CA HIS A 75 -3.92 0.21 8.48
C HIS A 75 -3.66 1.64 8.91
N GLU A 76 -4.10 1.99 10.12
CA GLU A 76 -3.86 3.31 10.70
C GLU A 76 -2.63 3.26 11.60
N PHE A 77 -1.77 4.27 11.53
CA PHE A 77 -0.57 4.36 12.35
C PHE A 77 -0.22 5.81 12.66
N ILE A 78 0.37 6.02 13.83
CA ILE A 78 1.02 7.29 14.21
C ILE A 78 2.51 7.08 13.98
N THR A 79 3.18 8.05 13.35
CA THR A 79 4.60 7.95 13.07
C THR A 79 5.42 8.79 14.05
N ASP A 80 6.50 8.20 14.54
CA ASP A 80 7.55 8.88 15.32
C ASP A 80 8.76 9.25 14.44
N ASN A 81 8.76 8.82 13.17
CA ASN A 81 9.84 9.00 12.20
C ASN A 81 9.32 9.56 10.87
N SER A 82 10.25 9.99 10.00
CA SER A 82 9.94 10.45 8.63
C SER A 82 9.70 9.31 7.64
N THR A 83 9.93 8.06 8.07
CA THR A 83 9.72 6.83 7.30
C THR A 83 9.00 5.82 8.18
N TYR A 84 8.08 5.05 7.59
CA TYR A 84 7.38 3.96 8.24
C TYR A 84 7.50 2.68 7.41
N VAL A 85 7.77 1.56 8.08
CA VAL A 85 7.85 0.24 7.47
C VAL A 85 6.66 -0.59 7.94
N TYR A 86 5.92 -1.10 6.98
CA TYR A 86 4.77 -1.98 7.19
C TYR A 86 5.02 -3.32 6.51
N GLU A 87 5.00 -4.39 7.29
CA GLU A 87 5.00 -5.75 6.76
C GLU A 87 3.55 -6.13 6.45
N ASP A 88 3.23 -6.39 5.17
CA ASP A 88 1.88 -6.79 4.77
C ASP A 88 1.60 -8.21 5.30
N PRO A 89 0.66 -8.37 6.25
CA PRO A 89 0.31 -9.69 6.76
C PRO A 89 -0.39 -10.55 5.69
N LYS A 90 -0.90 -9.94 4.61
CA LYS A 90 -1.48 -10.66 3.48
C LYS A 90 -0.41 -10.96 2.44
N LYS A 91 -0.19 -12.25 2.18
CA LYS A 91 0.67 -12.68 1.08
C LYS A 91 0.20 -12.10 -0.26
N ILE A 92 1.18 -11.77 -1.10
CA ILE A 92 0.95 -11.28 -2.46
C ILE A 92 1.12 -12.46 -3.41
N PRO A 93 0.07 -12.90 -4.13
CA PRO A 93 0.20 -13.97 -5.11
C PRO A 93 1.04 -13.48 -6.30
N SER A 94 1.95 -14.31 -6.78
CA SER A 94 2.81 -13.98 -7.94
C SER A 94 2.03 -13.70 -9.23
N LYS A 95 0.79 -14.18 -9.34
CA LYS A 95 -0.12 -13.89 -10.47
C LYS A 95 -1.11 -12.75 -10.20
N GLY A 96 -0.93 -11.97 -9.13
CA GLY A 96 -1.81 -10.85 -8.76
C GLY A 96 -1.15 -9.49 -8.90
N SER A 97 -1.92 -8.46 -8.58
CA SER A 97 -1.41 -7.10 -8.42
C SER A 97 -1.93 -6.54 -7.11
N VAL A 98 -1.08 -5.82 -6.41
CA VAL A 98 -1.46 -5.08 -5.21
C VAL A 98 -1.01 -3.63 -5.35
N TYR A 99 -1.83 -2.73 -4.87
CA TYR A 99 -1.59 -1.30 -4.91
C TYR A 99 -1.70 -0.74 -3.50
N TYR A 100 -0.82 0.21 -3.19
CA TYR A 100 -0.81 0.87 -1.90
C TYR A 100 -1.00 2.37 -2.09
N ARG A 101 -1.83 2.96 -1.22
CA ARG A 101 -1.96 4.41 -1.06
C ARG A 101 -1.80 4.74 0.41
N CYS A 102 -0.98 5.73 0.72
CA CYS A 102 -0.89 6.27 2.07
C CYS A 102 -1.35 7.72 2.05
N VAL A 103 -2.21 8.10 2.99
CA VAL A 103 -2.72 9.48 3.14
C VAL A 103 -2.61 9.92 4.59
N LEU A 104 -2.42 11.22 4.79
CA LEU A 104 -2.59 11.85 6.10
C LEU A 104 -4.05 11.68 6.53
N LYS A 105 -4.29 11.20 7.75
CA LYS A 105 -5.63 11.15 8.32
C LYS A 105 -5.99 12.60 8.72
N PRO A 106 -7.00 13.22 8.11
CA PRO A 106 -7.44 14.53 8.55
C PRO A 106 -8.00 14.42 9.97
N ASP A 107 -7.61 15.34 10.85
CA ASP A 107 -8.26 15.49 12.14
C ASP A 107 -9.73 15.85 11.91
N ILE A 108 -10.63 15.13 12.58
CA ILE A 108 -12.04 15.51 12.63
C ILE A 108 -12.10 16.70 13.58
N VAL A 109 -12.16 17.92 13.03
CA VAL A 109 -12.45 19.15 13.77
C VAL A 109 -13.96 19.28 13.95
#